data_AF-A0A7X8FD30-F1
#
_entry.id   AF-A0A7X8FD30-F1
#
_cell.length_a   1.000
_cell.length_b   1.000
_cell.length_c   1.000
_cell.angle_alpha   90.00
_cell.angle_beta   90.00
_cell.angle_gamma   90.00
#
_symmetry.space_group_name_H-M   'P 1'
#
loop_
_entity.id
_entity.type
_entity.pdbx_description
1 polymer ?
#
loop_
_entity_poly.entity_id
_entity_poly.type
_entity_poly.pdbx_seq_one_letter_code
_entity_poly.pdbx_strand_id
1 'polypeptide(L)'
;MVNIYHLFKDLDSLKHFLASRKIRSIASQVSSVLVQIFSAPHDRTILKAIVTTINDNLPSTMVVGATTAGEIAEGRFLSGTIVLSFTFLEKSQLTPIAIPCKSGEEYEVGQKLYQMIQGTSKEITGVLLLTNMQKLSGSSFVKGFSSQKRGPYPVFGGGAGNYSSPLESFDEPFVFCGSEFIEQGVVAVVFSGKDLHIQVDSYLGWQSLSKEMTITESDGTLVKSVDNIKAFDVYDQYLKIPQNEDFFFNVLEFPLLVERDGQLIARVPLAINEQGALRFTDLYPGEKIRIGYGHPEMIIKNARSTHSKMQDFGPEAIFLYSCCCRRFLLQNEVNLETEPFELVAPTTGFFTYGEMHGSRDKLNLLNCSVVVVGLREGESKAISKADDLFREIFGRERVTNPKNEYVDPDPYVSSHFRITSRLMHFINAVTAELEEANQKLKVLSEVDKLTQVYNRLKLDSILEIELHQARRYNSELSIILLDMDHFKQVNDTYGHNVGDKVLWQATQILKANIRRTDSIGRWGGEEFLVILPYTNSSQARIVAEKLRIAIESAVFPIDDTVTCSFGVTSYLGGEDLKDLIKRADDALYKAKRSGRNQIVQI
;
A
#
# COMPACT_ATOMS: atom_id res chain seq x y z
N MET A 1 -5.07 25.77 -30.80
CA MET A 1 -3.93 25.92 -29.86
C MET A 1 -2.70 25.20 -30.40
N VAL A 2 -1.48 25.62 -30.03
CA VAL A 2 -0.22 24.92 -30.39
C VAL A 2 0.72 24.80 -29.19
N ASN A 3 1.29 23.61 -28.95
CA ASN A 3 2.33 23.39 -27.94
C ASN A 3 3.66 22.97 -28.56
N ILE A 4 4.76 23.62 -28.18
CA ILE A 4 6.11 23.39 -28.71
C ILE A 4 7.11 23.48 -27.55
N TYR A 5 8.07 22.58 -27.48
CA TYR A 5 9.15 22.65 -26.49
C TYR A 5 10.47 23.15 -27.10
N HIS A 6 11.37 23.62 -26.25
CA HIS A 6 12.77 23.89 -26.56
C HIS A 6 13.67 23.33 -25.45
N LEU A 7 14.68 22.56 -25.83
CA LEU A 7 15.74 22.13 -24.91
C LEU A 7 16.80 23.23 -24.88
N PHE A 8 16.91 23.89 -23.74
CA PHE A 8 17.86 24.98 -23.57
C PHE A 8 19.28 24.44 -23.57
N LYS A 9 20.11 24.96 -24.48
CA LYS A 9 21.56 24.71 -24.52
C LYS A 9 22.32 25.94 -24.05
N ASP A 10 21.93 27.08 -24.60
CA ASP A 10 22.47 28.40 -24.30
C ASP A 10 21.49 29.49 -24.76
N LEU A 11 21.77 30.75 -24.40
CA LEU A 11 20.90 31.88 -24.74
C LEU A 11 20.80 32.13 -26.26
N ASP A 12 21.83 31.79 -27.04
CA ASP A 12 21.83 32.05 -28.49
C ASP A 12 20.98 31.03 -29.23
N SER A 13 20.99 29.77 -28.81
CA SER A 13 20.10 28.72 -29.28
C SER A 13 18.63 29.07 -29.01
N LEU A 14 18.34 29.65 -27.84
CA LEU A 14 17.01 30.15 -27.49
C LEU A 14 16.60 31.33 -28.37
N LYS A 15 17.47 32.34 -28.54
CA LYS A 15 17.21 33.47 -29.44
C LYS A 15 16.95 33.01 -30.87
N HIS A 16 17.72 32.05 -31.37
CA HIS A 16 17.53 31.51 -32.72
C HIS A 16 16.17 30.81 -32.85
N PHE A 17 15.78 30.03 -31.85
CA PHE A 17 14.47 29.38 -31.79
C PHE A 17 13.33 30.42 -31.81
N LEU A 18 13.39 31.43 -30.93
CA LEU A 18 12.37 32.49 -30.83
C LEU A 18 12.31 33.36 -32.08
N ALA A 19 13.44 33.58 -32.76
CA ALA A 19 13.51 34.33 -34.01
C ALA A 19 13.03 33.54 -35.23
N SER A 20 12.80 32.23 -35.10
CA SER A 20 12.40 31.39 -36.22
C SER A 20 11.07 31.82 -36.84
N ARG A 21 10.95 31.69 -38.17
CA ARG A 21 9.73 32.06 -38.91
C ARG A 21 8.50 31.32 -38.37
N LYS A 22 8.67 30.07 -37.94
CA LYS A 22 7.60 29.24 -37.36
C LYS A 22 7.05 29.88 -36.07
N ILE A 23 7.92 30.19 -35.11
CA ILE A 23 7.50 30.75 -33.81
C ILE A 23 6.88 32.13 -33.99
N ARG A 24 7.50 33.02 -34.77
CA ARG A 24 6.94 34.35 -35.05
C ARG A 24 5.58 34.30 -35.74
N SER A 25 5.40 33.36 -36.68
CA SER A 25 4.11 33.18 -37.37
C SER A 25 3.02 32.75 -36.40
N ILE A 26 3.29 31.77 -35.52
CA ILE A 26 2.32 31.29 -34.54
C ILE A 26 2.01 32.40 -33.52
N ALA A 27 3.04 33.04 -32.97
CA ALA A 27 2.90 34.10 -31.97
C ALA A 27 2.05 35.28 -32.45
N SER A 28 2.06 35.57 -33.77
CA SER A 28 1.24 36.65 -34.35
C SER A 28 -0.27 36.34 -34.44
N GLN A 29 -0.67 35.10 -34.20
CA GLN A 29 -2.03 34.60 -34.39
C GLN A 29 -2.73 34.21 -33.07
N VAL A 30 -2.10 34.48 -31.93
CA VAL A 30 -2.57 34.03 -30.63
C VAL A 30 -2.84 35.18 -29.67
N SER A 31 -3.77 34.95 -28.74
CA SER A 31 -4.15 35.94 -27.72
C SER A 31 -3.24 35.92 -26.51
N SER A 32 -2.68 34.75 -26.17
CA SER A 32 -1.75 34.60 -25.05
C SER A 32 -0.75 33.47 -25.27
N VAL A 33 0.39 33.55 -24.59
CA VAL A 33 1.43 32.53 -24.62
C VAL A 33 1.81 32.19 -23.18
N LEU A 34 1.73 30.90 -22.83
CA LEU A 34 2.28 30.36 -21.60
C LEU A 34 3.64 29.72 -21.89
N VAL A 35 4.64 30.07 -21.11
CA VAL A 35 5.92 29.35 -21.07
C VAL A 35 6.09 28.75 -19.69
N GLN A 36 6.10 27.42 -19.63
CA GLN A 36 6.50 26.68 -18.42
C GLN A 36 7.98 26.32 -18.53
N ILE A 37 8.76 26.68 -17.53
CA ILE A 37 10.19 26.38 -17.44
C ILE A 37 10.42 25.31 -16.36
N PHE A 38 10.95 24.17 -16.79
CA PHE A 38 11.32 23.04 -15.93
C PHE A 38 12.84 22.98 -15.86
N SER A 39 13.41 23.14 -14.66
CA SER A 39 14.86 23.32 -14.49
C SER A 39 15.45 22.32 -13.49
N ALA A 40 16.40 21.50 -13.92
CA ALA A 40 17.31 20.82 -12.98
C ALA A 40 18.30 21.80 -12.33
N PRO A 41 18.97 22.69 -13.10
CA PRO A 41 19.85 23.69 -12.50
C PRO A 41 19.07 24.67 -11.63
N HIS A 42 19.62 25.01 -10.47
CA HIS A 42 19.04 26.00 -9.56
C HIS A 42 19.56 27.42 -9.81
N ASP A 43 20.34 27.61 -10.88
CA ASP A 43 20.94 28.90 -11.22
C ASP A 43 19.88 29.94 -11.60
N ARG A 44 19.60 30.86 -10.67
CA ARG A 44 18.64 31.94 -10.88
C ARG A 44 19.12 32.97 -11.91
N THR A 45 20.42 33.07 -12.14
CA THR A 45 21.01 34.01 -13.11
C THR A 45 20.69 33.56 -14.52
N ILE A 46 20.93 32.28 -14.84
CA ILE A 46 20.58 31.72 -16.16
C ILE A 46 19.06 31.79 -16.37
N LEU A 47 18.24 31.45 -15.36
CA LEU A 47 16.78 31.50 -15.46
C LEU A 47 16.26 32.92 -15.70
N LYS A 48 16.81 33.93 -15.01
CA LYS A 48 16.49 35.35 -15.29
C LYS A 48 16.85 35.74 -16.70
N ALA A 49 18.03 35.33 -17.20
CA ALA A 49 18.46 35.63 -18.55
C ALA A 49 17.55 34.97 -19.61
N ILE A 50 17.08 33.74 -19.36
CA ILE A 50 16.10 33.04 -20.19
C ILE A 50 14.78 33.81 -20.21
N VAL A 51 14.25 34.19 -19.05
CA VAL A 51 13.00 34.96 -18.91
C VAL A 51 13.09 36.28 -19.68
N THR A 52 14.17 37.04 -19.50
CA THR A 52 14.43 38.29 -20.24
C THR A 52 14.46 38.04 -21.75
N THR A 53 15.19 37.01 -22.19
CA THR A 53 15.30 36.66 -23.62
C THR A 53 13.94 36.32 -24.23
N ILE A 54 13.08 35.61 -23.50
CA ILE A 54 11.71 35.30 -23.94
C ILE A 54 10.89 36.59 -24.06
N ASN A 55 10.88 37.43 -23.03
CA ASN A 55 10.10 38.66 -23.01
C ASN A 55 10.51 39.66 -24.10
N ASP A 56 11.82 39.75 -24.40
CA ASP A 56 12.35 40.63 -25.44
C ASP A 56 11.94 40.19 -26.86
N ASN A 57 11.68 38.90 -27.08
CA ASN A 57 11.37 38.34 -28.39
C ASN A 57 9.87 38.01 -28.58
N LEU A 58 9.14 37.76 -27.51
CA LEU A 58 7.71 37.46 -27.49
C LEU A 58 7.01 38.32 -26.42
N PRO A 59 6.70 39.60 -26.72
CA PRO A 59 6.01 40.49 -25.78
C PRO A 59 4.64 39.93 -25.39
N SER A 60 4.24 40.10 -24.12
CA SER A 60 2.98 39.56 -23.54
C SER A 60 2.96 38.04 -23.29
N THR A 61 4.14 37.44 -23.17
CA THR A 61 4.29 36.04 -22.73
C THR A 61 4.21 35.93 -21.21
N MET A 62 3.46 34.96 -20.71
CA MET A 62 3.49 34.56 -19.31
C MET A 62 4.53 33.50 -19.09
N VAL A 63 5.51 33.76 -18.23
CA VAL A 63 6.55 32.79 -17.88
C VAL A 63 6.37 32.34 -16.44
N VAL A 64 6.21 31.03 -16.22
CA VAL A 64 6.23 30.41 -14.91
C VAL A 64 7.18 29.22 -14.91
N GLY A 65 7.63 28.78 -13.75
CA GLY A 65 8.48 27.60 -13.71
C GLY A 65 8.73 27.06 -12.31
N ALA A 66 9.43 25.95 -12.28
CA ALA A 66 9.82 25.24 -11.07
C ALA A 66 11.17 24.56 -11.27
N THR A 67 11.93 24.43 -10.18
CA THR A 67 13.00 23.44 -10.11
C THR A 67 12.39 22.04 -10.07
N THR A 68 13.10 21.03 -10.59
CA THR A 68 12.52 19.70 -10.79
C THR A 68 13.41 18.56 -10.35
N ALA A 69 12.79 17.39 -10.16
CA ALA A 69 13.47 16.13 -9.93
C ALA A 69 13.55 15.31 -11.23
N GLY A 70 13.67 15.95 -12.40
CA GLY A 70 13.61 15.32 -13.72
C GLY A 70 12.69 16.08 -14.66
N GLU A 71 13.08 16.22 -15.92
CA GLU A 71 12.30 16.94 -16.92
C GLU A 71 11.62 15.96 -17.89
N ILE A 72 10.54 16.40 -18.55
CA ILE A 72 9.83 15.62 -19.57
C ILE A 72 9.65 16.48 -20.83
N ALA A 73 10.14 15.99 -21.96
CA ALA A 73 9.86 16.55 -23.28
C ALA A 73 9.63 15.42 -24.29
N GLU A 74 8.69 15.60 -25.20
CA GLU A 74 8.20 14.54 -26.12
C GLU A 74 7.76 13.27 -25.36
N GLY A 75 7.17 13.46 -24.18
CA GLY A 75 6.83 12.36 -23.26
C GLY A 75 8.03 11.59 -22.70
N ARG A 76 9.27 11.95 -23.04
CA ARG A 76 10.49 11.26 -22.60
C ARG A 76 11.12 11.96 -21.41
N PHE A 77 11.62 11.16 -20.48
CA PHE A 77 12.41 11.61 -19.35
C PHE A 77 13.76 12.17 -19.82
N LEU A 78 14.09 13.35 -19.30
CA LEU A 78 15.36 14.03 -19.44
C LEU A 78 15.90 14.37 -18.04
N SER A 79 17.23 14.42 -17.93
CA SER A 79 17.89 14.80 -16.69
C SER A 79 18.94 15.88 -16.88
N GLY A 80 19.11 16.70 -15.83
CA GLY A 80 20.18 17.68 -15.76
C GLY A 80 20.05 18.81 -16.78
N THR A 81 18.84 19.12 -17.23
CA THR A 81 18.63 20.11 -18.29
C THR A 81 17.54 21.14 -17.93
N ILE A 82 17.29 22.07 -18.86
CA ILE A 82 16.21 23.03 -18.77
C ILE A 82 15.29 22.83 -19.98
N VAL A 83 14.02 22.50 -19.71
CA VAL A 83 12.98 22.35 -20.73
C VAL A 83 12.07 23.58 -20.69
N LEU A 84 11.89 24.22 -21.84
CA LEU A 84 10.97 25.33 -22.02
C LEU A 84 9.76 24.84 -22.83
N SER A 85 8.57 24.83 -22.23
CA SER A 85 7.31 24.45 -22.89
C SER A 85 6.51 25.68 -23.26
N PHE A 86 6.35 25.96 -24.55
CA PHE A 86 5.60 27.07 -25.11
C PHE A 86 4.21 26.62 -25.55
N THR A 87 3.16 27.10 -24.87
CA THR A 87 1.77 26.87 -25.22
C THR A 87 1.14 28.16 -25.74
N PHE A 88 0.82 28.19 -27.03
CA PHE A 88 0.22 29.32 -27.74
C PHE A 88 -1.31 29.13 -27.80
N LEU A 89 -2.05 30.04 -27.16
CA LEU A 89 -3.51 30.00 -27.03
C LEU A 89 -4.14 31.04 -27.94
N GLU A 90 -4.97 30.59 -28.89
CA GLU A 90 -5.56 31.43 -29.93
C GLU A 90 -6.59 32.43 -29.38
N LYS A 91 -7.40 32.00 -28.40
CA LYS A 91 -8.53 32.79 -27.89
C LYS A 91 -8.51 32.98 -26.38
N SER A 92 -7.83 32.09 -25.67
CA SER A 92 -7.84 32.05 -24.21
C SER A 92 -6.91 33.07 -23.57
N GLN A 93 -7.23 33.44 -22.33
CA GLN A 93 -6.47 34.39 -21.53
C GLN A 93 -5.86 33.70 -20.32
N LEU A 94 -4.73 34.24 -19.87
CA LEU A 94 -3.95 33.74 -18.74
C LEU A 94 -3.81 34.85 -17.70
N THR A 95 -4.00 34.51 -16.43
CA THR A 95 -3.72 35.43 -15.31
C THR A 95 -2.76 34.78 -14.32
N PRO A 96 -1.58 35.37 -14.06
CA PRO A 96 -0.64 34.83 -13.11
C PRO A 96 -0.98 35.31 -11.70
N ILE A 97 -0.79 34.45 -10.71
CA ILE A 97 -0.89 34.80 -9.30
C ILE A 97 0.34 34.21 -8.61
N ALA A 98 1.13 35.05 -7.94
CA ALA A 98 2.27 34.63 -7.14
C ALA A 98 2.07 35.13 -5.71
N ILE A 99 2.14 34.22 -4.73
CA ILE A 99 1.93 34.53 -3.32
C ILE A 99 3.05 33.88 -2.51
N PRO A 100 4.04 34.65 -2.03
CA PRO A 100 4.95 34.20 -0.98
C PRO A 100 4.16 33.82 0.28
N CYS A 101 4.62 32.79 0.97
CA CYS A 101 3.96 32.27 2.16
C CYS A 101 5.01 32.07 3.26
N LYS A 102 4.70 32.48 4.48
CA LYS A 102 5.54 32.15 5.65
C LYS A 102 5.06 30.85 6.28
N SER A 103 5.96 30.20 7.02
CA SER A 103 5.62 28.98 7.75
C SER A 103 4.50 29.27 8.74
N GLY A 104 3.44 28.46 8.71
CA GLY A 104 2.26 28.62 9.56
C GLY A 104 1.13 29.47 8.95
N GLU A 105 1.36 30.17 7.83
CA GLU A 105 0.33 30.95 7.12
C GLU A 105 -0.32 30.18 5.95
N GLU A 106 -0.03 28.88 5.81
CA GLU A 106 -0.39 28.11 4.62
C GLU A 106 -1.91 28.05 4.40
N TYR A 107 -2.67 27.94 5.49
CA TYR A 107 -4.12 27.88 5.45
C TYR A 107 -4.71 29.20 4.91
N GLU A 108 -4.25 30.33 5.43
CA GLU A 108 -4.66 31.67 5.02
C GLU A 108 -4.23 31.97 3.59
N VAL A 109 -3.03 31.54 3.19
CA VAL A 109 -2.56 31.67 1.80
C VAL A 109 -3.42 30.83 0.86
N GLY A 110 -3.84 29.63 1.26
CA GLY A 110 -4.81 28.82 0.51
C GLY A 110 -6.14 29.55 0.29
N GLN A 111 -6.69 30.18 1.34
CA GLN A 111 -7.91 30.99 1.25
C GLN A 111 -7.73 32.23 0.36
N LYS A 112 -6.61 32.94 0.54
CA LYS A 112 -6.28 34.14 -0.24
C LYS A 112 -6.14 33.83 -1.72
N LEU A 113 -5.43 32.75 -2.06
CA LEU A 113 -5.29 32.31 -3.44
C LEU A 113 -6.64 32.02 -4.06
N TYR A 114 -7.51 31.29 -3.36
CA TYR A 114 -8.87 31.02 -3.83
C TYR A 114 -9.63 32.31 -4.16
N GLN A 115 -9.62 33.30 -3.25
CA GLN A 115 -10.28 34.58 -3.46
C GLN A 115 -9.71 35.35 -4.66
N MET A 116 -8.38 35.37 -4.81
CA MET A 116 -7.73 35.99 -5.96
C MET A 116 -8.13 35.33 -7.27
N ILE A 117 -8.19 33.99 -7.31
CA ILE A 117 -8.67 33.24 -8.48
C ILE A 117 -10.09 33.65 -8.84
N GLN A 118 -11.03 33.67 -7.89
CA GLN A 118 -12.41 34.10 -8.15
C GLN A 118 -12.51 35.54 -8.67
N GLY A 119 -11.58 36.40 -8.27
CA GLY A 119 -11.51 37.79 -8.72
C GLY A 119 -10.97 37.98 -10.15
N THR A 120 -10.36 36.95 -10.76
CA THR A 120 -9.70 37.09 -12.07
C THR A 120 -10.68 37.14 -13.24
N SER A 121 -11.64 36.20 -13.31
CA SER A 121 -12.54 36.04 -14.44
C SER A 121 -13.80 35.29 -14.03
N LYS A 122 -14.90 35.53 -14.75
CA LYS A 122 -16.13 34.73 -14.62
C LYS A 122 -16.11 33.45 -15.45
N GLU A 123 -15.13 33.31 -16.34
CA GLU A 123 -15.03 32.21 -17.31
C GLU A 123 -13.76 31.38 -17.08
N ILE A 124 -13.51 31.02 -15.82
CA ILE A 124 -12.36 30.20 -15.42
C ILE A 124 -12.56 28.78 -15.94
N THR A 125 -11.59 28.31 -16.71
CA THR A 125 -11.60 26.97 -17.32
C THR A 125 -10.69 26.00 -16.56
N GLY A 126 -9.66 26.50 -15.90
CA GLY A 126 -8.76 25.69 -15.07
C GLY A 126 -7.68 26.50 -14.40
N VAL A 127 -6.97 25.88 -13.47
CA VAL A 127 -5.86 26.52 -12.73
C VAL A 127 -4.68 25.57 -12.64
N LEU A 128 -3.54 26.00 -13.18
CA LEU A 128 -2.24 25.39 -12.91
C LEU A 128 -1.71 25.92 -11.57
N LEU A 129 -1.13 25.04 -10.77
CA LEU A 129 -0.58 25.35 -9.46
C LEU A 129 0.81 24.74 -9.27
N LEU A 130 1.81 25.59 -9.02
CA LEU A 130 3.18 25.23 -8.71
C LEU A 130 3.53 25.76 -7.31
N THR A 131 4.21 24.96 -6.51
CA THR A 131 4.60 25.34 -5.14
C THR A 131 5.83 24.57 -4.68
N ASN A 132 6.47 24.94 -3.57
CA ASN A 132 7.49 24.11 -2.92
C ASN A 132 6.87 23.37 -1.73
N MET A 133 6.58 22.08 -1.90
CA MET A 133 5.95 21.24 -0.86
C MET A 133 6.90 20.81 0.27
N GLN A 134 8.21 21.07 0.16
CA GLN A 134 9.16 20.77 1.24
C GLN A 134 9.18 21.86 2.32
N LYS A 135 8.91 23.11 1.94
CA LYS A 135 8.89 24.27 2.85
C LYS A 135 7.48 24.68 3.27
N LEU A 136 6.45 24.14 2.61
CA LEU A 136 5.06 24.44 2.90
C LEU A 136 4.32 23.22 3.42
N SER A 137 3.49 23.42 4.44
CA SER A 137 2.48 22.45 4.80
C SER A 137 1.41 22.36 3.71
N GLY A 138 1.65 21.50 2.71
CA GLY A 138 0.73 21.29 1.60
C GLY A 138 -0.68 20.87 2.05
N SER A 139 -0.78 20.09 3.14
CA SER A 139 -2.08 19.69 3.71
C SER A 139 -2.83 20.87 4.32
N SER A 140 -2.14 21.78 5.03
CA SER A 140 -2.73 23.02 5.57
C SER A 140 -3.19 23.96 4.44
N PHE A 141 -2.33 24.14 3.43
CA PHE A 141 -2.65 24.93 2.24
C PHE A 141 -3.89 24.41 1.51
N VAL A 142 -3.93 23.10 1.24
CA VAL A 142 -5.06 22.46 0.54
C VAL A 142 -6.36 22.57 1.34
N LYS A 143 -6.30 22.46 2.68
CA LYS A 143 -7.45 22.70 3.56
C LYS A 143 -7.94 24.14 3.46
N GLY A 144 -7.04 25.11 3.49
CA GLY A 144 -7.35 26.53 3.33
C GLY A 144 -8.01 26.82 1.97
N PHE A 145 -7.40 26.33 0.89
CA PHE A 145 -7.92 26.45 -0.47
C PHE A 145 -9.30 25.80 -0.65
N SER A 146 -9.53 24.66 0.00
CA SER A 146 -10.78 23.90 -0.10
C SER A 146 -11.82 24.30 0.97
N SER A 147 -11.54 25.30 1.81
CA SER A 147 -12.46 25.74 2.87
C SER A 147 -13.69 26.50 2.34
N GLN A 148 -13.68 26.89 1.06
CA GLN A 148 -14.74 27.63 0.40
C GLN A 148 -15.28 26.83 -0.81
N LYS A 149 -16.58 26.99 -1.11
CA LYS A 149 -17.25 26.25 -2.19
C LYS A 149 -16.72 26.72 -3.55
N ARG A 150 -16.05 25.83 -4.27
CA ARG A 150 -15.38 26.10 -5.55
C ARG A 150 -16.33 26.17 -6.75
N GLY A 151 -15.87 26.83 -7.81
CA GLY A 151 -16.47 26.76 -9.15
C GLY A 151 -16.08 25.47 -9.90
N PRO A 152 -16.78 25.10 -10.99
CA PRO A 152 -16.63 23.84 -11.69
C PRO A 152 -15.41 23.83 -12.64
N TYR A 153 -14.21 24.07 -12.12
CA TYR A 153 -12.97 24.01 -12.90
C TYR A 153 -11.91 23.14 -12.20
N PRO A 154 -11.09 22.40 -12.97
CA PRO A 154 -9.99 21.62 -12.42
C PRO A 154 -8.88 22.51 -11.88
N VAL A 155 -8.25 22.06 -10.80
CA VAL A 155 -6.96 22.59 -10.32
C VAL A 155 -5.95 21.46 -10.44
N PHE A 156 -4.80 21.73 -11.05
CA PHE A 156 -3.77 20.73 -11.33
C PHE A 156 -2.37 21.31 -11.18
N GLY A 157 -1.37 20.45 -11.00
CA GLY A 157 0.03 20.83 -11.02
C GLY A 157 0.86 19.99 -10.04
N GLY A 158 1.98 20.52 -9.61
CA GLY A 158 2.92 19.78 -8.80
C GLY A 158 3.93 20.64 -8.05
N GLY A 159 4.59 20.02 -7.08
CA GLY A 159 5.61 20.65 -6.28
C GLY A 159 6.97 20.68 -6.99
N ALA A 160 7.70 21.79 -6.80
CA ALA A 160 9.09 21.91 -7.15
C ALA A 160 9.92 20.82 -6.47
N GLY A 161 10.91 20.30 -7.18
CA GLY A 161 11.81 19.25 -6.70
C GLY A 161 13.27 19.58 -6.96
N ASN A 162 14.13 18.64 -6.61
CA ASN A 162 15.56 18.63 -6.90
C ASN A 162 16.03 17.18 -7.07
N TYR A 163 17.32 16.99 -7.37
CA TYR A 163 17.93 15.67 -7.55
C TYR A 163 18.53 15.12 -6.24
N SER A 164 18.46 15.86 -5.14
CA SER A 164 19.13 15.53 -3.87
C SER A 164 18.16 15.04 -2.81
N SER A 165 18.69 14.37 -1.78
CA SER A 165 17.92 14.10 -0.55
C SER A 165 17.42 15.43 0.04
N PRO A 166 16.19 15.49 0.61
CA PRO A 166 15.68 16.67 1.30
C PRO A 166 16.60 17.18 2.43
N LEU A 167 17.52 16.33 2.92
CA LEU A 167 18.44 16.63 4.01
C LEU A 167 19.81 17.16 3.54
N GLU A 168 20.15 17.07 2.25
CA GLU A 168 21.51 17.32 1.73
C GLU A 168 21.65 18.53 0.77
N SER A 169 20.57 19.17 0.32
CA SER A 169 20.70 20.17 -0.75
C SER A 169 21.20 21.54 -0.26
N PHE A 170 22.30 22.01 -0.85
CA PHE A 170 22.71 23.43 -0.81
C PHE A 170 21.81 24.33 -1.68
N ASP A 171 21.08 23.73 -2.64
CA ASP A 171 20.16 24.41 -3.55
C ASP A 171 18.71 24.03 -3.26
N GLU A 172 18.00 24.94 -2.58
CA GLU A 172 16.61 24.77 -2.17
C GLU A 172 15.65 24.84 -3.37
N PRO A 173 14.68 23.92 -3.51
CA PRO A 173 13.69 24.00 -4.57
C PRO A 173 12.89 25.30 -4.54
N PHE A 174 12.47 25.77 -5.72
CA PHE A 174 11.67 26.98 -5.82
C PHE A 174 10.74 26.95 -7.03
N VAL A 175 9.73 27.80 -6.97
CA VAL A 175 8.86 28.14 -8.10
C VAL A 175 9.05 29.61 -8.46
N PHE A 176 8.66 30.00 -9.67
CA PHE A 176 8.80 31.39 -10.09
C PHE A 176 7.74 31.82 -11.09
N CYS A 177 7.51 33.13 -11.11
CA CYS A 177 6.67 33.82 -12.08
C CYS A 177 7.44 35.01 -12.64
N GLY A 178 7.75 34.99 -13.94
CA GLY A 178 8.70 35.93 -14.54
C GLY A 178 10.05 35.89 -13.82
N SER A 179 10.50 37.03 -13.31
CA SER A 179 11.77 37.18 -12.59
C SER A 179 11.63 37.09 -11.06
N GLU A 180 10.44 36.79 -10.54
CA GLU A 180 10.16 36.62 -9.12
C GLU A 180 10.29 35.14 -8.71
N PHE A 181 11.26 34.83 -7.87
CA PHE A 181 11.57 33.48 -7.39
C PHE A 181 11.07 33.30 -5.96
N ILE A 182 10.34 32.21 -5.72
CA ILE A 182 9.62 31.94 -4.48
C ILE A 182 10.02 30.54 -3.99
N GLU A 183 10.82 30.49 -2.93
CA GLU A 183 11.21 29.25 -2.23
C GLU A 183 10.08 28.73 -1.34
N GLN A 184 9.29 29.64 -0.77
CA GLN A 184 8.16 29.32 0.09
C GLN A 184 6.95 30.15 -0.34
N GLY A 185 6.02 29.51 -1.04
CA GLY A 185 4.83 30.14 -1.58
C GLY A 185 4.32 29.39 -2.79
N VAL A 186 3.39 30.02 -3.49
CA VAL A 186 2.62 29.40 -4.56
C VAL A 186 2.58 30.29 -5.79
N VAL A 187 2.73 29.68 -6.96
CA VAL A 187 2.52 30.28 -8.27
C VAL A 187 1.34 29.58 -8.92
N ALA A 188 0.34 30.33 -9.34
CA ALA A 188 -0.81 29.84 -10.06
C ALA A 188 -0.96 30.53 -11.41
N VAL A 189 -1.45 29.79 -12.40
CA VAL A 189 -1.88 30.33 -13.68
C VAL A 189 -3.36 30.01 -13.85
N VAL A 190 -4.18 31.06 -13.88
CA VAL A 190 -5.61 30.94 -14.15
C VAL A 190 -5.85 30.99 -15.65
N PHE A 191 -6.42 29.92 -16.18
CA PHE A 191 -6.86 29.83 -17.56
C PHE A 191 -8.31 30.28 -17.68
N SER A 192 -8.61 31.14 -18.64
CA SER A 192 -9.99 31.59 -18.89
C SER A 192 -10.31 31.70 -20.38
N GLY A 193 -11.53 31.31 -20.74
CA GLY A 193 -12.03 31.36 -22.12
C GLY A 193 -13.01 30.23 -22.42
N LYS A 194 -14.10 30.56 -23.13
CA LYS A 194 -15.18 29.60 -23.45
C LYS A 194 -14.77 28.47 -24.39
N ASP A 195 -13.83 28.74 -25.27
CA ASP A 195 -13.34 27.76 -26.26
C ASP A 195 -12.26 26.85 -25.68
N LEU A 196 -11.73 27.15 -24.49
CA LEU A 196 -10.75 26.29 -23.84
C LEU A 196 -11.44 25.13 -23.15
N HIS A 197 -10.89 23.94 -23.35
CA HIS A 197 -11.28 22.75 -22.62
C HIS A 197 -10.05 22.15 -21.95
N ILE A 198 -10.20 21.79 -20.68
CA ILE A 198 -9.14 21.14 -19.90
C ILE A 198 -9.70 19.86 -19.30
N GLN A 199 -9.04 18.74 -19.59
CA GLN A 199 -9.31 17.45 -18.96
C GLN A 199 -8.12 17.06 -18.08
N VAL A 200 -8.41 16.71 -16.82
CA VAL A 200 -7.40 16.24 -15.88
C VAL A 200 -7.74 14.83 -15.46
N ASP A 201 -6.74 13.96 -15.46
CA ASP A 201 -6.83 12.62 -14.89
C ASP A 201 -5.60 12.36 -14.01
N SER A 202 -5.75 11.46 -13.05
CA SER A 202 -4.63 11.07 -12.18
C SER A 202 -4.78 9.64 -11.72
N TYR A 203 -3.66 8.96 -11.51
CA TYR A 203 -3.64 7.60 -10.96
C TYR A 203 -2.42 7.36 -10.07
N LEU A 204 -2.55 6.38 -9.18
CA LEU A 204 -1.55 6.00 -8.18
C LEU A 204 -0.65 4.87 -8.70
N GLY A 205 -1.16 3.64 -8.88
CA GLY A 205 -0.35 2.49 -9.34
C GLY A 205 0.42 1.75 -8.23
N TRP A 206 0.19 2.11 -6.96
CA TRP A 206 0.65 1.39 -5.78
C TRP A 206 -0.46 0.47 -5.26
N GLN A 207 -0.07 -0.65 -4.65
CA GLN A 207 -0.97 -1.61 -4.02
C GLN A 207 -0.58 -1.86 -2.57
N SER A 208 -1.54 -2.30 -1.76
CA SER A 208 -1.28 -2.68 -0.38
C SER A 208 -0.45 -3.96 -0.32
N LEU A 209 0.63 -3.91 0.45
CA LEU A 209 1.57 -5.01 0.67
C LEU A 209 1.35 -5.65 2.06
N SER A 210 1.11 -4.84 3.10
CA SER A 210 0.90 -5.31 4.47
C SER A 210 -0.56 -5.53 4.85
N LYS A 211 -0.76 -6.18 6.01
CA LYS A 211 -2.02 -6.12 6.76
C LYS A 211 -2.36 -4.67 7.13
N GLU A 212 -3.63 -4.45 7.45
CA GLU A 212 -4.09 -3.17 7.98
C GLU A 212 -3.50 -2.94 9.37
N MET A 213 -3.04 -1.71 9.60
CA MET A 213 -2.51 -1.22 10.87
C MET A 213 -3.18 0.12 11.20
N THR A 214 -3.04 0.60 12.43
CA THR A 214 -3.65 1.84 12.91
C THR A 214 -2.60 2.83 13.36
N ILE A 215 -2.68 4.07 12.91
CA ILE A 215 -1.87 5.15 13.49
C ILE A 215 -2.31 5.38 14.93
N THR A 216 -1.44 5.14 15.92
CA THR A 216 -1.78 5.27 17.34
C THR A 216 -1.40 6.62 17.92
N GLU A 217 -0.30 7.23 17.45
CA GLU A 217 0.11 8.57 17.89
C GLU A 217 0.71 9.38 16.73
N SER A 218 0.15 10.57 16.46
CA SER A 218 0.62 11.50 15.44
C SER A 218 0.17 12.94 15.76
N ASP A 219 0.99 13.94 15.42
CA ASP A 219 0.59 15.36 15.41
C ASP A 219 0.01 15.84 14.07
N GLY A 220 -0.19 14.90 13.14
CA GLY A 220 -0.61 15.17 11.77
C GLY A 220 0.56 15.04 10.78
N THR A 221 1.74 15.55 11.11
CA THR A 221 2.92 15.47 10.21
C THR A 221 4.01 14.56 10.73
N LEU A 222 4.05 14.31 12.03
CA LEU A 222 5.01 13.44 12.69
C LEU A 222 4.26 12.26 13.32
N VAL A 223 4.41 11.09 12.71
CA VAL A 223 3.84 9.83 13.22
C VAL A 223 4.85 9.21 14.17
N LYS A 224 4.45 9.02 15.43
CA LYS A 224 5.30 8.48 16.49
C LYS A 224 5.08 6.98 16.68
N SER A 225 3.83 6.52 16.58
CA SER A 225 3.50 5.10 16.75
C SER A 225 2.40 4.61 15.83
N VAL A 226 2.47 3.33 15.50
CA VAL A 226 1.52 2.54 14.71
C VAL A 226 1.28 1.24 15.45
N ASP A 227 0.03 0.84 15.68
CA ASP A 227 -0.35 -0.32 16.50
C ASP A 227 0.39 -0.39 17.85
N ASN A 228 0.65 0.78 18.45
CA ASN A 228 1.37 0.97 19.72
C ASN A 228 2.86 0.57 19.71
N ILE A 229 3.45 0.34 18.54
CA ILE A 229 4.91 0.25 18.35
C ILE A 229 5.43 1.53 17.68
N LYS A 230 6.75 1.79 17.74
CA LYS A 230 7.29 2.99 17.11
C LYS A 230 7.06 2.95 15.60
N ALA A 231 6.82 4.13 15.00
CA ALA A 231 6.52 4.23 13.58
C ALA A 231 7.62 3.63 12.69
N PHE A 232 8.90 3.87 13.04
CA PHE A 232 10.02 3.29 12.30
C PHE A 232 10.13 1.77 12.49
N ASP A 233 9.78 1.23 13.66
CA ASP A 233 9.88 -0.21 13.93
C ASP A 233 8.99 -1.03 12.98
N VAL A 234 7.89 -0.44 12.47
CA VAL A 234 7.07 -1.04 11.40
C VAL A 234 7.91 -1.27 10.14
N TYR A 235 8.67 -0.28 9.70
CA TYR A 235 9.53 -0.39 8.51
C TYR A 235 10.72 -1.30 8.76
N ASP A 236 11.34 -1.27 9.95
CA ASP A 236 12.44 -2.17 10.28
C ASP A 236 11.99 -3.64 10.36
N GLN A 237 10.82 -3.91 10.95
CA GLN A 237 10.26 -5.26 11.05
C GLN A 237 10.04 -5.88 9.67
N TYR A 238 9.40 -5.14 8.76
CA TYR A 238 8.97 -5.69 7.48
C TYR A 238 9.99 -5.53 6.36
N LEU A 239 10.76 -4.44 6.32
CA LEU A 239 11.57 -4.07 5.16
C LEU A 239 13.07 -3.96 5.48
N LYS A 240 13.47 -4.00 6.77
CA LYS A 240 14.87 -3.89 7.22
C LYS A 240 15.59 -2.67 6.63
N ILE A 241 14.91 -1.53 6.68
CA ILE A 241 15.40 -0.27 6.11
C ILE A 241 16.46 0.33 7.05
N PRO A 242 17.65 0.70 6.55
CA PRO A 242 18.66 1.35 7.39
C PRO A 242 18.23 2.78 7.77
N GLN A 243 18.50 3.15 9.01
CA GLN A 243 18.37 4.52 9.50
C GLN A 243 19.66 5.29 9.19
N ASN A 244 19.77 5.81 7.97
CA ASN A 244 20.91 6.61 7.51
C ASN A 244 20.43 7.85 6.73
N GLU A 245 21.38 8.64 6.22
CA GLU A 245 21.12 9.88 5.47
C GLU A 245 20.30 9.63 4.18
N ASP A 246 20.39 8.42 3.63
CA ASP A 246 19.61 7.93 2.48
C ASP A 246 18.19 7.47 2.83
N PHE A 247 17.72 7.63 4.07
CA PHE A 247 16.43 7.09 4.53
C PHE A 247 15.28 7.40 3.56
N PHE A 248 15.20 8.65 3.07
CA PHE A 248 14.17 9.07 2.12
C PHE A 248 14.18 8.20 0.84
N PHE A 249 15.34 8.02 0.21
CA PHE A 249 15.48 7.15 -0.96
C PHE A 249 15.20 5.68 -0.63
N ASN A 250 15.41 5.28 0.62
CA ASN A 250 15.17 3.92 1.06
C ASN A 250 13.70 3.57 1.31
N VAL A 251 12.79 4.55 1.30
CA VAL A 251 11.35 4.34 1.54
C VAL A 251 10.45 4.72 0.37
N LEU A 252 11.00 5.28 -0.72
CA LEU A 252 10.20 5.81 -1.85
C LEU A 252 9.27 4.76 -2.47
N GLU A 253 9.68 3.50 -2.53
CA GLU A 253 8.88 2.44 -3.12
C GLU A 253 7.77 1.94 -2.19
N PHE A 254 7.88 2.24 -0.89
CA PHE A 254 7.08 1.67 0.19
C PHE A 254 6.33 2.75 0.99
N PRO A 255 5.47 3.59 0.37
CA PRO A 255 4.68 4.57 1.11
C PRO A 255 3.68 3.88 2.04
N LEU A 256 3.16 4.62 3.02
CA LEU A 256 1.92 4.24 3.70
C LEU A 256 0.72 4.56 2.81
N LEU A 257 -0.16 3.60 2.62
CA LEU A 257 -1.43 3.76 1.91
C LEU A 257 -2.54 3.96 2.93
N VAL A 258 -3.34 5.01 2.74
CA VAL A 258 -4.51 5.35 3.55
C VAL A 258 -5.70 5.56 2.62
N GLU A 259 -6.88 5.10 3.04
CA GLU A 259 -8.12 5.34 2.28
C GLU A 259 -8.85 6.56 2.84
N ARG A 260 -9.15 7.54 1.98
CA ARG A 260 -9.93 8.73 2.32
C ARG A 260 -10.94 8.99 1.22
N ASP A 261 -12.20 9.20 1.58
CA ASP A 261 -13.30 9.46 0.64
C ASP A 261 -13.42 8.38 -0.48
N GLY A 262 -13.16 7.12 -0.15
CA GLY A 262 -13.18 5.99 -1.10
C GLY A 262 -12.00 5.97 -2.09
N GLN A 263 -10.98 6.79 -1.86
CA GLN A 263 -9.76 6.85 -2.67
C GLN A 263 -8.56 6.38 -1.86
N LEU A 264 -7.75 5.52 -2.47
CA LEU A 264 -6.47 5.10 -1.92
C LEU A 264 -5.42 6.18 -2.18
N ILE A 265 -4.79 6.66 -1.11
CA ILE A 265 -3.83 7.76 -1.12
C ILE A 265 -2.50 7.26 -0.55
N ALA A 266 -1.40 7.53 -1.25
CA ALA A 266 -0.06 7.25 -0.74
C ALA A 266 0.51 8.42 0.07
N ARG A 267 1.28 8.09 1.11
CA ARG A 267 2.06 8.99 1.94
C ARG A 267 3.46 8.42 2.12
N VAL A 268 4.44 9.12 1.53
CA VAL A 268 5.85 8.73 1.59
C VAL A 268 6.47 9.31 2.87
N PRO A 269 7.23 8.52 3.65
CA PRO A 269 7.99 9.07 4.75
C PRO A 269 9.08 10.01 4.22
N LEU A 270 9.12 11.24 4.73
CA LEU A 270 10.04 12.30 4.31
C LEU A 270 11.33 12.31 5.12
N ALA A 271 11.24 11.99 6.41
CA ALA A 271 12.37 11.99 7.33
C ALA A 271 12.08 11.12 8.56
N ILE A 272 13.13 10.82 9.32
CA ILE A 272 13.09 10.13 10.61
C ILE A 272 13.86 10.96 11.64
N ASN A 273 13.34 11.07 12.87
CA ASN A 273 14.07 11.69 13.97
C ASN A 273 14.80 10.65 14.85
N GLU A 274 15.62 11.11 15.80
CA GLU A 274 16.37 10.25 16.71
C GLU A 274 15.49 9.32 17.56
N GLN A 275 14.22 9.68 17.78
CA GLN A 275 13.27 8.88 18.55
C GLN A 275 12.56 7.80 17.72
N GLY A 276 12.80 7.74 16.40
CA GLY A 276 12.16 6.80 15.48
C GLY A 276 10.76 7.21 15.01
N ALA A 277 10.40 8.50 15.19
CA ALA A 277 9.18 9.05 14.63
C ALA A 277 9.41 9.46 13.17
N LEU A 278 8.42 9.20 12.33
CA LEU A 278 8.47 9.39 10.89
C LEU A 278 7.68 10.62 10.47
N ARG A 279 8.30 11.50 9.67
CA ARG A 279 7.65 12.67 9.10
C ARG A 279 6.93 12.30 7.80
N PHE A 280 5.69 12.74 7.65
CA PHE A 280 4.85 12.57 6.47
C PHE A 280 4.18 13.91 6.10
N THR A 281 3.52 13.96 4.95
CA THR A 281 2.67 15.08 4.56
C THR A 281 1.47 15.27 5.49
N ASP A 282 0.67 14.21 5.70
CA ASP A 282 -0.45 14.20 6.65
C ASP A 282 -0.95 12.78 6.98
N LEU A 283 -0.86 12.37 8.24
CA LEU A 283 -1.42 11.14 8.81
C LEU A 283 -1.90 11.40 10.24
N TYR A 284 -3.13 11.01 10.56
CA TYR A 284 -3.80 11.34 11.82
C TYR A 284 -4.04 10.10 12.69
N PRO A 285 -4.11 10.26 14.03
CA PRO A 285 -4.47 9.16 14.93
C PRO A 285 -5.80 8.51 14.56
N GLY A 286 -5.85 7.18 14.63
CA GLY A 286 -7.02 6.37 14.27
C GLY A 286 -7.14 6.01 12.79
N GLU A 287 -6.36 6.63 11.90
CA GLU A 287 -6.37 6.26 10.49
C GLU A 287 -5.86 4.83 10.27
N LYS A 288 -6.53 4.12 9.35
CA LYS A 288 -6.16 2.79 8.91
C LYS A 288 -5.19 2.87 7.75
N ILE A 289 -4.04 2.22 7.90
CA ILE A 289 -2.93 2.29 6.96
C ILE A 289 -2.41 0.90 6.60
N ARG A 290 -1.78 0.80 5.43
CA ARG A 290 -1.03 -0.38 4.97
C ARG A 290 0.29 0.09 4.37
N ILE A 291 1.37 -0.67 4.52
CA ILE A 291 2.57 -0.46 3.69
C ILE A 291 2.17 -0.76 2.25
N GLY A 292 2.49 0.16 1.35
CA GLY A 292 2.28 0.02 -0.08
C GLY A 292 3.51 -0.49 -0.81
N TYR A 293 3.31 -0.93 -2.05
CA TYR A 293 4.38 -1.22 -2.99
C TYR A 293 3.96 -0.73 -4.38
N GLY A 294 4.89 -0.06 -5.08
CA GLY A 294 4.67 0.38 -6.45
C GLY A 294 4.71 -0.80 -7.40
N HIS A 295 3.63 -1.04 -8.15
CA HIS A 295 3.51 -2.19 -9.04
C HIS A 295 3.66 -1.73 -10.50
N PRO A 296 4.81 -1.96 -11.17
CA PRO A 296 5.07 -1.45 -12.52
C PRO A 296 3.98 -1.80 -13.54
N GLU A 297 3.51 -3.05 -13.58
CA GLU A 297 2.44 -3.42 -14.52
C GLU A 297 1.12 -2.67 -14.28
N MET A 298 0.78 -2.40 -13.01
CA MET A 298 -0.42 -1.63 -12.67
C MET A 298 -0.26 -0.16 -13.08
N ILE A 299 0.94 0.40 -12.89
CA ILE A 299 1.28 1.74 -13.38
C ILE A 299 1.08 1.83 -14.90
N ILE A 300 1.66 0.90 -15.66
CA ILE A 300 1.52 0.88 -17.13
C ILE A 300 0.06 0.64 -17.55
N LYS A 301 -0.67 -0.24 -16.86
CA LYS A 301 -2.10 -0.48 -17.11
C LYS A 301 -2.94 0.79 -16.90
N ASN A 302 -2.70 1.50 -15.80
CA ASN A 302 -3.41 2.75 -15.51
C ASN A 302 -3.04 3.84 -16.52
N ALA A 303 -1.77 3.94 -16.90
CA ALA A 303 -1.31 4.84 -17.96
C ALA A 303 -2.08 4.61 -19.27
N ARG A 304 -2.28 3.34 -19.68
CA ARG A 304 -3.09 3.00 -20.87
C ARG A 304 -4.53 3.46 -20.76
N SER A 305 -5.16 3.31 -19.59
CA SER A 305 -6.53 3.79 -19.38
C SER A 305 -6.62 5.32 -19.51
N THR A 306 -5.69 6.05 -18.90
CA THR A 306 -5.64 7.52 -19.01
C THR A 306 -5.30 7.97 -20.42
N HIS A 307 -4.41 7.26 -21.11
CA HIS A 307 -4.10 7.51 -22.52
C HIS A 307 -5.35 7.41 -23.40
N SER A 308 -6.17 6.36 -23.24
CA SER A 308 -7.44 6.23 -23.97
C SER A 308 -8.37 7.43 -23.71
N LYS A 309 -8.51 7.86 -22.45
CA LYS A 309 -9.32 9.05 -22.13
C LYS A 309 -8.78 10.32 -22.79
N MET A 310 -7.46 10.45 -22.91
CA MET A 310 -6.84 11.58 -23.60
C MET A 310 -7.07 11.50 -25.12
N GLN A 311 -7.01 10.32 -25.73
CA GLN A 311 -7.37 10.16 -27.14
C GLN A 311 -8.83 10.56 -27.43
N ASP A 312 -9.76 10.13 -26.58
CA ASP A 312 -11.17 10.50 -26.67
C ASP A 312 -11.37 12.02 -26.49
N PHE A 313 -10.59 12.63 -25.59
CA PHE A 313 -10.62 14.07 -25.39
C PHE A 313 -10.10 14.86 -26.60
N GLY A 314 -9.09 14.34 -27.29
CA GLY A 314 -8.44 14.96 -28.44
C GLY A 314 -7.67 16.24 -28.09
N PRO A 315 -6.70 16.21 -27.16
CA PRO A 315 -5.93 17.38 -26.76
C PRO A 315 -5.02 17.88 -27.89
N GLU A 316 -4.70 19.17 -27.86
CA GLU A 316 -3.65 19.78 -28.68
C GLU A 316 -2.35 19.99 -27.85
N ALA A 317 -2.42 19.80 -26.52
CA ALA A 317 -1.26 19.77 -25.62
C ALA A 317 -1.53 18.83 -24.43
N ILE A 318 -0.48 18.16 -23.95
CA ILE A 318 -0.52 17.40 -22.69
C ILE A 318 0.56 17.89 -21.74
N PHE A 319 0.17 18.19 -20.50
CA PHE A 319 1.11 18.42 -19.39
C PHE A 319 1.17 17.21 -18.47
N LEU A 320 2.39 16.81 -18.10
CA LEU A 320 2.65 15.71 -17.17
C LEU A 320 3.33 16.23 -15.90
N TYR A 321 2.71 15.96 -14.75
CA TYR A 321 3.30 16.20 -13.42
C TYR A 321 3.39 14.85 -12.71
N SER A 322 4.57 14.23 -12.74
CA SER A 322 4.77 12.85 -12.31
C SER A 322 5.61 12.76 -11.05
N CYS A 323 5.17 12.03 -10.03
CA CYS A 323 5.93 11.94 -8.79
C CYS A 323 7.35 11.39 -8.99
N CYS A 324 8.35 11.96 -8.33
CA CYS A 324 9.72 11.44 -8.30
C CYS A 324 9.81 9.95 -7.87
N CYS A 325 8.86 9.48 -7.05
CA CYS A 325 8.78 8.08 -6.63
C CYS A 325 8.61 7.13 -7.83
N ARG A 326 7.92 7.58 -8.88
CA ARG A 326 7.72 6.81 -10.13
C ARG A 326 9.01 6.68 -10.91
N ARG A 327 9.76 7.78 -11.01
CA ARG A 327 11.11 7.79 -11.60
C ARG A 327 12.03 6.83 -10.84
N PHE A 328 12.02 6.87 -9.51
CA PHE A 328 12.84 5.98 -8.67
C PHE A 328 12.48 4.51 -8.84
N LEU A 329 11.19 4.19 -8.92
CA LEU A 329 10.70 2.84 -9.08
C LEU A 329 10.99 2.28 -10.49
N LEU A 330 10.62 3.02 -11.53
CA LEU A 330 10.70 2.56 -12.92
C LEU A 330 12.11 2.71 -13.51
N GLN A 331 12.92 3.62 -13.00
CA GLN A 331 14.31 3.86 -13.42
C GLN A 331 14.40 4.01 -14.96
N ASN A 332 15.19 3.15 -15.62
CA ASN A 332 15.37 3.14 -17.07
C ASN A 332 14.08 2.83 -17.87
N GLU A 333 13.02 2.37 -17.20
CA GLU A 333 11.73 2.04 -17.80
C GLU A 333 10.67 3.13 -17.59
N VAL A 334 11.03 4.28 -16.98
CA VAL A 334 10.07 5.37 -16.71
C VAL A 334 9.35 5.87 -17.98
N ASN A 335 10.02 5.82 -19.13
CA ASN A 335 9.46 6.21 -20.42
C ASN A 335 8.29 5.32 -20.86
N LEU A 336 8.20 4.07 -20.37
CA LEU A 336 7.06 3.21 -20.68
C LEU A 336 5.73 3.79 -20.17
N GLU A 337 5.78 4.59 -19.10
CA GLU A 337 4.62 5.31 -18.58
C GLU A 337 4.34 6.61 -19.36
N THR A 338 5.37 7.41 -19.63
CA THR A 338 5.19 8.81 -20.07
C THR A 338 5.24 9.00 -21.58
N GLU A 339 6.09 8.26 -22.31
CA GLU A 339 6.30 8.44 -23.76
C GLU A 339 5.03 8.20 -24.59
N PRO A 340 4.14 7.23 -24.26
CA PRO A 340 2.93 7.02 -25.04
C PRO A 340 2.02 8.25 -25.16
N PHE A 341 2.03 9.18 -24.20
CA PHE A 341 1.21 10.40 -24.29
C PHE A 341 1.59 11.30 -25.48
N GLU A 342 2.85 11.28 -25.92
CA GLU A 342 3.33 12.05 -27.08
C GLU A 342 2.62 11.64 -28.39
N LEU A 343 2.16 10.40 -28.47
CA LEU A 343 1.38 9.92 -29.63
C LEU A 343 0.00 10.58 -29.73
N VAL A 344 -0.52 11.13 -28.63
CA VAL A 344 -1.82 11.80 -28.59
C VAL A 344 -1.66 13.27 -28.93
N ALA A 345 -0.75 13.95 -28.25
CA ALA A 345 -0.46 15.36 -28.44
C ALA A 345 0.93 15.71 -27.90
N PRO A 346 1.53 16.84 -28.33
CA PRO A 346 2.80 17.32 -27.80
C PRO A 346 2.79 17.38 -26.27
N THR A 347 3.68 16.61 -25.66
CA THR A 347 3.70 16.27 -24.25
C THR A 347 4.97 16.79 -23.59
N THR A 348 4.77 17.58 -22.54
CA THR A 348 5.84 18.22 -21.76
C THR A 348 5.50 18.17 -20.28
N GLY A 349 6.51 18.20 -19.41
CA GLY A 349 6.25 18.10 -17.99
C GLY A 349 7.51 17.98 -17.16
N PHE A 350 7.34 17.54 -15.92
CA PHE A 350 8.47 17.26 -15.04
C PHE A 350 8.11 16.29 -13.90
N PHE A 351 9.15 15.82 -13.22
CA PHE A 351 9.04 14.99 -12.04
C PHE A 351 8.99 15.83 -10.77
N THR A 352 7.90 15.67 -10.01
CA THR A 352 7.47 16.56 -8.93
C THR A 352 7.75 15.97 -7.55
N TYR A 353 7.83 16.86 -6.56
CA TYR A 353 7.66 16.51 -5.15
C TYR A 353 6.23 16.86 -4.70
N GLY A 354 5.35 15.88 -4.79
CA GLY A 354 3.93 16.02 -4.48
C GLY A 354 3.13 16.57 -5.67
N GLU A 355 1.96 16.00 -5.89
CA GLU A 355 1.10 16.34 -7.02
C GLU A 355 -0.24 16.88 -6.52
N MET A 356 -0.82 17.79 -7.30
CA MET A 356 -2.09 18.41 -6.95
C MET A 356 -3.11 18.12 -8.04
N HIS A 357 -4.24 17.57 -7.62
CA HIS A 357 -5.40 17.37 -8.50
C HIS A 357 -6.68 17.61 -7.71
N GLY A 358 -7.51 18.54 -8.18
CA GLY A 358 -8.82 18.79 -7.61
C GLY A 358 -9.92 18.86 -8.66
N SER A 359 -11.04 18.20 -8.37
CA SER A 359 -12.27 18.28 -9.17
C SER A 359 -13.42 18.85 -8.32
N ARG A 360 -14.22 19.72 -8.94
CA ARG A 360 -15.42 20.40 -8.39
C ARG A 360 -15.22 21.10 -7.04
N ASP A 361 -15.12 20.36 -5.94
CA ASP A 361 -15.24 20.90 -4.58
C ASP A 361 -13.99 20.71 -3.71
N LYS A 362 -13.06 19.82 -4.08
CA LYS A 362 -11.88 19.49 -3.25
C LYS A 362 -10.60 19.53 -4.06
N LEU A 363 -9.55 20.12 -3.50
CA LEU A 363 -8.18 19.94 -3.97
C LEU A 363 -7.56 18.78 -3.20
N ASN A 364 -6.93 17.83 -3.88
CA ASN A 364 -6.22 16.74 -3.24
C ASN A 364 -4.71 16.91 -3.39
N LEU A 365 -3.99 16.57 -2.33
CA LEU A 365 -2.55 16.41 -2.33
C LEU A 365 -2.19 14.94 -2.44
N LEU A 366 -1.49 14.61 -3.52
CA LEU A 366 -1.14 13.26 -3.90
C LEU A 366 0.38 13.05 -3.74
N ASN A 367 0.77 11.80 -3.46
CA ASN A 367 2.13 11.31 -3.60
C ASN A 367 2.11 10.06 -4.46
N CYS A 368 3.27 9.69 -5.01
CA CYS A 368 3.45 8.53 -5.90
C CYS A 368 2.50 8.53 -7.10
N SER A 369 1.84 9.65 -7.40
CA SER A 369 0.80 9.75 -8.42
C SER A 369 1.33 10.49 -9.64
N VAL A 370 0.59 10.45 -10.73
CA VAL A 370 0.84 11.30 -11.89
C VAL A 370 -0.43 12.07 -12.18
N VAL A 371 -0.29 13.32 -12.57
CA VAL A 371 -1.38 14.18 -13.03
C VAL A 371 -1.16 14.45 -14.51
N VAL A 372 -2.11 14.02 -15.32
CA VAL A 372 -2.12 14.16 -16.77
C VAL A 372 -3.16 15.20 -17.15
N VAL A 373 -2.73 16.24 -17.85
CA VAL A 373 -3.58 17.39 -18.19
C VAL A 373 -3.64 17.54 -19.70
N GLY A 374 -4.79 17.25 -20.30
CA GLY A 374 -5.04 17.52 -21.71
C GLY A 374 -5.68 18.90 -21.88
N LEU A 375 -5.19 19.69 -22.84
CA LEU A 375 -5.74 20.99 -23.21
C LEU A 375 -6.10 21.02 -24.69
N ARG A 376 -7.21 21.67 -25.06
CA ARG A 376 -7.57 22.00 -26.45
C ARG A 376 -8.38 23.28 -26.53
N GLU A 377 -8.28 24.00 -27.66
CA GLU A 377 -9.23 25.07 -27.99
C GLU A 377 -10.16 24.65 -29.12
N GLY A 378 -11.47 24.86 -28.93
CA GLY A 378 -12.51 24.44 -29.87
C GLY A 378 -12.82 22.95 -29.82
N GLU A 379 -13.52 22.44 -30.84
CA GLU A 379 -14.07 21.08 -30.88
C GLU A 379 -13.02 19.97 -30.80
N SER A 380 -13.41 18.82 -30.24
CA SER A 380 -12.54 17.65 -30.14
C SER A 380 -12.22 17.07 -31.54
N LYS A 381 -10.95 16.76 -31.76
CA LYS A 381 -10.47 16.01 -32.94
C LYS A 381 -10.01 14.62 -32.50
N ALA A 382 -10.94 13.79 -32.01
CA ALA A 382 -10.63 12.45 -31.55
C ALA A 382 -9.81 11.66 -32.59
N ILE A 383 -8.73 11.01 -32.15
CA ILE A 383 -7.80 10.29 -33.01
C ILE A 383 -8.15 8.80 -32.98
N SER A 384 -8.52 8.21 -34.11
CA SER A 384 -9.09 6.84 -34.18
C SER A 384 -8.09 5.69 -34.38
N LYS A 385 -6.80 5.81 -33.97
CA LYS A 385 -5.76 4.78 -34.26
C LYS A 385 -4.88 4.42 -33.06
N ALA A 386 -5.48 3.98 -31.96
CA ALA A 386 -4.78 3.69 -30.71
C ALA A 386 -4.07 2.31 -30.68
N ASP A 387 -4.76 1.24 -31.08
CA ASP A 387 -4.30 -0.13 -30.79
C ASP A 387 -3.11 -0.60 -31.64
N ASP A 388 -3.03 -0.16 -32.89
CA ASP A 388 -1.95 -0.57 -33.81
C ASP A 388 -0.60 0.08 -33.47
N LEU A 389 -0.61 1.30 -32.93
CA LEU A 389 0.60 2.08 -32.63
C LEU A 389 1.25 1.67 -31.30
N PHE A 390 0.47 1.25 -30.31
CA PHE A 390 0.99 0.68 -29.06
C PHE A 390 1.78 -0.61 -29.30
N ARG A 391 1.34 -1.48 -30.23
CA ARG A 391 2.11 -2.68 -30.62
C ARG A 391 3.46 -2.31 -31.23
N GLU A 392 3.55 -1.18 -31.92
CA GLU A 392 4.77 -0.71 -32.55
C GLU A 392 5.82 -0.20 -31.53
N ILE A 393 5.39 0.50 -30.47
CA ILE A 393 6.30 0.98 -29.41
C ILE A 393 6.87 -0.17 -28.57
N PHE A 394 6.05 -1.15 -28.16
CA PHE A 394 6.54 -2.32 -27.42
C PHE A 394 7.38 -3.28 -28.29
N GLY A 395 7.45 -3.06 -29.61
CA GLY A 395 8.29 -3.79 -30.56
C GLY A 395 9.58 -3.08 -30.99
N ARG A 396 9.79 -1.81 -30.62
CA ARG A 396 11.01 -1.05 -30.97
C ARG A 396 12.09 -1.24 -29.90
N GLU A 397 13.36 -1.28 -30.33
CA GLU A 397 14.51 -1.32 -29.41
C GLU A 397 14.53 -0.11 -28.48
N ARG A 398 14.91 -0.36 -27.22
CA ARG A 398 15.04 0.64 -26.16
C ARG A 398 16.02 1.73 -26.60
N VAL A 399 15.52 2.95 -26.84
CA VAL A 399 16.38 4.11 -27.14
C VAL A 399 17.13 4.49 -25.87
N THR A 400 18.47 4.43 -25.91
CA THR A 400 19.33 4.84 -24.81
C THR A 400 19.25 6.34 -24.58
N ASN A 401 19.08 6.77 -23.32
CA ASN A 401 19.10 8.18 -22.95
C ASN A 401 20.43 8.83 -23.40
N PRO A 402 20.39 10.05 -23.99
CA PRO A 402 21.63 10.79 -24.25
C PRO A 402 22.38 11.01 -22.93
N LYS A 403 23.68 10.73 -22.91
CA LYS A 403 24.55 11.06 -21.77
C LYS A 403 24.61 12.59 -21.65
N ASN A 404 24.08 13.16 -20.56
CA ASN A 404 24.21 14.58 -20.28
C ASN A 404 25.40 14.83 -19.33
N GLU A 405 26.20 15.86 -19.66
CA GLU A 405 27.44 16.25 -18.96
C GLU A 405 27.19 16.95 -17.60
N TYR A 406 25.92 17.23 -17.24
CA TYR A 406 25.59 18.10 -16.11
C TYR A 406 25.28 17.40 -14.77
N VAL A 407 25.12 16.07 -14.75
CA VAL A 407 24.81 15.33 -13.51
C VAL A 407 25.63 14.03 -13.44
N ASP A 408 26.53 13.97 -12.45
CA ASP A 408 27.36 12.81 -12.08
C ASP A 408 26.83 12.20 -10.77
N PRO A 409 26.68 10.86 -10.69
CA PRO A 409 25.70 10.08 -11.44
C PRO A 409 24.26 10.33 -10.96
N ASP A 410 23.28 10.08 -11.84
CA ASP A 410 21.86 10.12 -11.50
C ASP A 410 21.53 9.24 -10.26
N PRO A 411 21.07 9.82 -9.13
CA PRO A 411 20.88 9.08 -7.87
C PRO A 411 19.73 8.07 -7.92
N TYR A 412 18.93 8.09 -8.98
CA TYR A 412 17.81 7.19 -9.20
C TYR A 412 18.24 5.90 -9.95
N VAL A 413 19.50 5.79 -10.40
CA VAL A 413 19.99 4.66 -11.20
C VAL A 413 20.52 3.53 -10.31
N SER A 414 20.14 2.28 -10.61
CA SER A 414 20.63 1.04 -9.99
C SER A 414 20.08 0.67 -8.61
N SER A 415 18.85 1.10 -8.26
CA SER A 415 18.22 0.75 -6.97
C SER A 415 17.45 -0.58 -6.95
N HIS A 416 17.35 -1.30 -8.09
CA HIS A 416 16.59 -2.56 -8.19
C HIS A 416 16.99 -3.62 -7.16
N PHE A 417 18.28 -3.77 -6.87
CA PHE A 417 18.76 -4.72 -5.86
C PHE A 417 18.20 -4.40 -4.46
N ARG A 418 18.08 -3.11 -4.12
CA ARG A 418 17.52 -2.65 -2.83
C ARG A 418 16.05 -3.06 -2.71
N ILE A 419 15.27 -2.86 -3.78
CA ILE A 419 13.84 -3.23 -3.84
C ILE A 419 13.67 -4.73 -3.61
N THR A 420 14.38 -5.56 -4.38
CA THR A 420 14.26 -7.02 -4.31
C THR A 420 14.62 -7.54 -2.91
N SER A 421 15.69 -7.03 -2.31
CA SER A 421 16.10 -7.41 -0.95
C SER A 421 15.02 -7.07 0.09
N ARG A 422 14.42 -5.88 0.01
CA ARG A 422 13.33 -5.45 0.91
C ARG A 422 12.08 -6.30 0.76
N LEU A 423 11.69 -6.62 -0.47
CA LEU A 423 10.56 -7.53 -0.72
C LEU A 423 10.82 -8.93 -0.18
N MET A 424 12.06 -9.43 -0.27
CA MET A 424 12.42 -10.71 0.31
C MET A 424 12.36 -10.70 1.85
N HIS A 425 12.83 -9.62 2.49
CA HIS A 425 12.64 -9.41 3.93
C HIS A 425 11.17 -9.37 4.31
N PHE A 426 10.35 -8.68 3.51
CA PHE A 426 8.91 -8.59 3.73
C PHE A 426 8.23 -9.97 3.67
N ILE A 427 8.52 -10.74 2.62
CA ILE A 427 7.99 -12.09 2.44
C ILE A 427 8.39 -12.97 3.63
N ASN A 428 9.66 -12.91 4.07
CA ASN A 428 10.13 -13.69 5.21
C ASN A 428 9.42 -13.29 6.51
N ALA A 429 9.26 -11.99 6.77
CA ALA A 429 8.56 -11.50 7.96
C ALA A 429 7.09 -11.94 7.98
N VAL A 430 6.38 -11.79 6.86
CA VAL A 430 4.98 -12.21 6.74
C VAL A 430 4.83 -13.72 6.81
N THR A 431 5.75 -14.48 6.21
CA THR A 431 5.74 -15.96 6.29
C THR A 431 5.90 -16.43 7.73
N ALA A 432 6.83 -15.83 8.49
CA ALA A 432 7.02 -16.15 9.90
C ALA A 432 5.78 -15.81 10.75
N GLU A 433 5.16 -14.64 10.53
CA GLU A 433 3.90 -14.28 11.19
C GLU A 433 2.76 -15.27 10.86
N LEU A 434 2.67 -15.69 9.60
CA LEU A 434 1.65 -16.64 9.13
C LEU A 434 1.87 -18.03 9.75
N GLU A 435 3.11 -18.51 9.81
CA GLU A 435 3.45 -19.79 10.45
C GLU A 435 3.12 -19.77 11.94
N GLU A 436 3.45 -18.68 12.64
CA GLU A 436 3.12 -18.52 14.06
C GLU A 436 1.59 -18.49 14.29
N ALA A 437 0.86 -17.74 13.47
CA ALA A 437 -0.60 -17.69 13.53
C ALA A 437 -1.23 -19.06 13.25
N ASN A 438 -0.74 -19.77 12.24
CA ASN A 438 -1.20 -21.13 11.91
C ASN A 438 -0.89 -22.12 13.03
N GLN A 439 0.26 -22.00 13.69
CA GLN A 439 0.60 -22.86 14.83
C GLN A 439 -0.33 -22.59 16.02
N LYS A 440 -0.63 -21.31 16.32
CA LYS A 440 -1.61 -20.95 17.37
C LYS A 440 -3.01 -21.46 17.04
N LEU A 441 -3.47 -21.29 15.80
CA LEU A 441 -4.76 -21.81 15.34
C LEU A 441 -4.81 -23.34 15.43
N LYS A 442 -3.74 -24.03 15.04
CA LYS A 442 -3.62 -25.48 15.15
C LYS A 442 -3.80 -25.93 16.60
N VAL A 443 -3.06 -25.35 17.55
CA VAL A 443 -3.20 -25.68 18.98
C VAL A 443 -4.62 -25.45 19.48
N LEU A 444 -5.24 -24.30 19.15
CA LEU A 444 -6.62 -23.99 19.55
C LEU A 444 -7.65 -24.93 18.91
N SER A 445 -7.35 -25.50 17.75
CA SER A 445 -8.22 -26.43 17.03
C SER A 445 -8.05 -27.90 17.44
N GLU A 446 -7.00 -28.25 18.19
CA GLU A 446 -6.66 -29.65 18.52
C GLU A 446 -7.12 -30.07 19.92
N VAL A 447 -7.45 -29.11 20.80
CA VAL A 447 -7.84 -29.38 22.19
C VAL A 447 -9.30 -29.04 22.48
N ASP A 448 -9.92 -29.81 23.37
CA ASP A 448 -11.24 -29.49 23.91
C ASP A 448 -11.14 -28.35 24.94
N LYS A 449 -11.94 -27.30 24.76
CA LYS A 449 -11.86 -26.06 25.56
C LYS A 449 -12.11 -26.30 27.06
N LEU A 450 -13.02 -27.22 27.40
CA LEU A 450 -13.37 -27.50 28.79
C LEU A 450 -12.29 -28.34 29.46
N THR A 451 -11.89 -29.44 28.84
CA THR A 451 -11.10 -30.49 29.48
C THR A 451 -9.59 -30.37 29.24
N GLN A 452 -9.17 -29.56 28.26
CA GLN A 452 -7.75 -29.32 27.91
C GLN A 452 -6.98 -30.59 27.49
N VAL A 453 -7.71 -31.62 27.05
CA VAL A 453 -7.17 -32.78 26.32
C VAL A 453 -7.50 -32.68 24.84
N TYR A 454 -7.03 -33.62 24.01
CA TYR A 454 -7.33 -33.59 22.59
C TYR A 454 -8.85 -33.61 22.34
N ASN A 455 -9.30 -32.93 21.30
CA ASN A 455 -10.68 -33.10 20.84
C ASN A 455 -10.78 -34.30 19.88
N ARG A 456 -12.02 -34.64 19.51
CA ARG A 456 -12.31 -35.75 18.59
C ARG A 456 -11.54 -35.66 17.28
N LEU A 457 -11.48 -34.50 16.64
CA LEU A 457 -10.77 -34.31 15.37
C LEU A 457 -9.29 -34.69 15.49
N LYS A 458 -8.64 -34.25 16.58
CA LYS A 458 -7.25 -34.60 16.85
C LYS A 458 -7.08 -36.08 17.17
N LEU A 459 -8.00 -36.68 17.94
CA LEU A 459 -7.98 -38.10 18.23
C LEU A 459 -8.12 -38.98 16.98
N ASP A 460 -9.02 -38.62 16.07
CA ASP A 460 -9.17 -39.32 14.77
C ASP A 460 -7.83 -39.33 14.03
N SER A 461 -7.15 -38.18 13.94
CA SER A 461 -5.85 -38.09 13.26
C SER A 461 -4.74 -38.91 13.94
N ILE A 462 -4.70 -38.94 15.28
CA ILE A 462 -3.72 -39.74 16.03
C ILE A 462 -4.00 -41.22 15.81
N LEU A 463 -5.27 -41.63 15.89
CA LEU A 463 -5.65 -43.03 15.76
C LEU A 463 -5.37 -43.56 14.35
N GLU A 464 -5.57 -42.75 13.30
CA GLU A 464 -5.16 -43.09 11.93
C GLU A 464 -3.65 -43.31 11.79
N ILE A 465 -2.84 -42.41 12.36
CA ILE A 465 -1.38 -42.50 12.33
C ILE A 465 -0.91 -43.77 13.06
N GLU A 466 -1.44 -44.03 14.26
CA GLU A 466 -1.08 -45.20 15.07
C GLU A 466 -1.54 -46.51 14.43
N LEU A 467 -2.73 -46.54 13.82
CA LEU A 467 -3.22 -47.71 13.08
C LEU A 467 -2.33 -48.02 11.87
N HIS A 468 -1.89 -46.99 11.14
CA HIS A 468 -0.97 -47.16 10.01
C HIS A 468 0.40 -47.68 10.47
N GLN A 469 0.91 -47.19 11.61
CA GLN A 469 2.14 -47.72 12.21
C GLN A 469 1.99 -49.18 12.65
N ALA A 470 0.89 -49.52 13.34
CA ALA A 470 0.56 -50.87 13.77
C ALA A 470 0.50 -51.84 12.58
N ARG A 471 -0.14 -51.43 11.48
CA ARG A 471 -0.17 -52.18 10.22
C ARG A 471 1.21 -52.38 9.60
N ARG A 472 2.02 -51.31 9.52
CA ARG A 472 3.31 -51.33 8.83
C ARG A 472 4.36 -52.15 9.59
N TYR A 473 4.39 -52.02 10.91
CA TYR A 473 5.42 -52.60 11.76
C TYR A 473 4.93 -53.84 12.52
N ASN A 474 3.68 -54.25 12.31
CA ASN A 474 3.03 -55.33 13.04
C ASN A 474 3.14 -55.14 14.56
N SER A 475 2.96 -53.90 15.02
CA SER A 475 3.02 -53.52 16.43
C SER A 475 1.64 -53.53 17.07
N GLU A 476 1.59 -53.81 18.36
CA GLU A 476 0.37 -53.79 19.17
C GLU A 476 -0.21 -52.38 19.25
N LEU A 477 -1.53 -52.26 19.16
CA LEU A 477 -2.26 -51.01 19.35
C LEU A 477 -3.57 -51.33 20.06
N SER A 478 -3.90 -50.59 21.12
CA SER A 478 -5.17 -50.72 21.80
C SER A 478 -5.84 -49.37 21.99
N ILE A 479 -7.16 -49.37 22.10
CA ILE A 479 -7.94 -48.21 22.49
C ILE A 479 -8.88 -48.53 23.64
N ILE A 480 -9.17 -47.50 24.42
CA ILE A 480 -10.14 -47.53 25.51
C ILE A 480 -11.14 -46.40 25.25
N LEU A 481 -12.38 -46.77 24.98
CA LEU A 481 -13.49 -45.82 24.96
C LEU A 481 -14.17 -45.87 26.33
N LEU A 482 -14.28 -44.73 26.98
CA LEU A 482 -14.88 -44.62 28.31
C LEU A 482 -15.96 -43.55 28.34
N ASP A 483 -16.94 -43.73 29.20
CA ASP A 483 -18.06 -42.82 29.38
C ASP A 483 -18.43 -42.73 30.86
N MET A 484 -18.70 -41.50 31.30
CA MET A 484 -19.07 -41.24 32.69
C MET A 484 -20.49 -41.70 32.98
N ASP A 485 -20.60 -42.63 33.93
CA ASP A 485 -21.85 -43.24 34.30
C ASP A 485 -22.79 -42.22 34.94
N HIS A 486 -24.04 -42.19 34.47
CA HIS A 486 -25.10 -41.31 35.00
C HIS A 486 -24.78 -39.80 34.94
N PHE A 487 -23.88 -39.35 34.07
CA PHE A 487 -23.48 -37.93 34.05
C PHE A 487 -24.62 -36.95 33.75
N LYS A 488 -25.63 -37.36 32.98
CA LYS A 488 -26.87 -36.58 32.83
C LYS A 488 -27.53 -36.29 34.19
N GLN A 489 -27.59 -37.26 35.10
CA GLN A 489 -28.17 -37.05 36.44
C GLN A 489 -27.33 -36.08 37.28
N VAL A 490 -26.01 -36.10 37.11
CA VAL A 490 -25.11 -35.10 37.74
C VAL A 490 -25.45 -33.70 37.25
N ASN A 491 -25.61 -33.51 35.94
CA ASN A 491 -26.02 -32.23 35.36
C ASN A 491 -27.41 -31.80 35.84
N ASP A 492 -28.38 -32.72 35.85
CA ASP A 492 -29.77 -32.43 36.24
C ASP A 492 -29.88 -32.09 37.75
N THR A 493 -29.01 -32.66 38.59
CA THR A 493 -29.05 -32.48 40.06
C THR A 493 -28.21 -31.29 40.53
N TYR A 494 -26.99 -31.14 40.01
CA TYR A 494 -26.02 -30.15 40.49
C TYR A 494 -25.80 -28.98 39.52
N GLY A 495 -26.41 -29.04 38.34
CA GLY A 495 -26.29 -28.04 37.28
C GLY A 495 -25.05 -28.23 36.41
N HIS A 496 -25.12 -27.73 35.17
CA HIS A 496 -24.06 -27.85 34.16
C HIS A 496 -22.69 -27.32 34.64
N ASN A 497 -22.65 -26.24 35.41
CA ASN A 497 -21.39 -25.69 35.93
C ASN A 497 -20.65 -26.67 36.86
N VAL A 498 -21.39 -27.50 37.60
CA VAL A 498 -20.79 -28.53 38.47
C VAL A 498 -20.40 -29.74 37.62
N GLY A 499 -21.24 -30.15 36.67
CA GLY A 499 -20.89 -31.20 35.69
C GLY A 499 -19.59 -30.89 34.94
N ASP A 500 -19.41 -29.64 34.50
CA ASP A 500 -18.18 -29.19 33.84
C ASP A 500 -16.94 -29.34 34.73
N LYS A 501 -17.05 -29.05 36.04
CA LYS A 501 -15.96 -29.27 37.01
C LYS A 501 -15.67 -30.76 37.20
N VAL A 502 -16.70 -31.60 37.22
CA VAL A 502 -16.54 -33.05 37.30
C VAL A 502 -15.79 -33.58 36.07
N LEU A 503 -16.20 -33.17 34.85
CA LEU A 503 -15.49 -33.53 33.61
C LEU A 503 -14.04 -33.09 33.62
N TRP A 504 -13.77 -31.85 34.06
CA TRP A 504 -12.41 -31.33 34.14
C TRP A 504 -11.54 -32.14 35.11
N GLN A 505 -12.03 -32.43 36.32
CA GLN A 505 -11.29 -33.24 37.30
C GLN A 505 -11.08 -34.68 36.82
N ALA A 506 -12.11 -35.32 36.27
CA ALA A 506 -12.00 -36.67 35.70
C ALA A 506 -10.90 -36.71 34.65
N THR A 507 -10.84 -35.70 33.79
CA THR A 507 -9.79 -35.57 32.77
C THR A 507 -8.39 -35.45 33.38
N GLN A 508 -8.20 -34.65 34.44
CA GLN A 508 -6.90 -34.52 35.10
C GLN A 508 -6.45 -35.87 35.71
N ILE A 509 -7.39 -36.61 36.31
CA ILE A 509 -7.14 -37.94 36.86
C ILE A 509 -6.72 -38.90 35.75
N LEU A 510 -7.46 -38.95 34.65
CA LEU A 510 -7.12 -39.82 33.52
C LEU A 510 -5.74 -39.48 32.94
N LYS A 511 -5.47 -38.20 32.71
CA LYS A 511 -4.19 -37.70 32.16
C LYS A 511 -2.99 -38.02 33.06
N ALA A 512 -3.16 -37.95 34.38
CA ALA A 512 -2.11 -38.29 35.35
C ALA A 512 -1.84 -39.82 35.43
N ASN A 513 -2.75 -40.64 34.94
CA ASN A 513 -2.70 -42.10 35.09
C ASN A 513 -2.29 -42.86 33.81
N ILE A 514 -2.10 -42.18 32.68
CA ILE A 514 -1.60 -42.74 31.43
C ILE A 514 -0.12 -42.37 31.18
N ARG A 515 0.54 -43.05 30.25
CA ARG A 515 1.94 -42.79 29.89
C ARG A 515 2.06 -41.59 28.96
N ARG A 516 3.26 -41.03 28.83
CA ARG A 516 3.54 -39.91 27.91
C ARG A 516 3.34 -40.28 26.43
N THR A 517 3.46 -41.56 26.08
CA THR A 517 3.22 -42.09 24.73
C THR A 517 1.74 -42.29 24.43
N ASP A 518 0.90 -42.32 25.46
CA ASP A 518 -0.53 -42.54 25.32
C ASP A 518 -1.19 -41.20 25.00
N SER A 519 -2.29 -41.25 24.24
CA SER A 519 -3.07 -40.05 23.92
C SER A 519 -4.45 -40.15 24.54
N ILE A 520 -4.94 -39.05 25.09
CA ILE A 520 -6.30 -38.93 25.61
C ILE A 520 -6.99 -37.74 24.99
N GLY A 521 -8.28 -37.90 24.71
CA GLY A 521 -9.12 -36.80 24.27
C GLY A 521 -10.60 -37.02 24.55
N ARG A 522 -11.36 -35.95 24.45
CA ARG A 522 -12.81 -35.94 24.61
C ARG A 522 -13.44 -36.35 23.27
N TRP A 523 -14.09 -37.51 23.28
CA TRP A 523 -14.72 -38.13 22.11
C TRP A 523 -16.15 -37.64 21.89
N GLY A 524 -16.85 -37.36 22.99
CA GLY A 524 -18.25 -36.90 23.02
C GLY A 524 -18.51 -36.03 24.25
N GLY A 525 -19.80 -35.75 24.54
CA GLY A 525 -20.17 -34.89 25.67
C GLY A 525 -19.60 -35.39 27.01
N GLU A 526 -19.76 -36.67 27.30
CA GLU A 526 -19.30 -37.33 28.54
C GLU A 526 -18.36 -38.52 28.25
N GLU A 527 -17.88 -38.62 27.00
CA GLU A 527 -17.10 -39.73 26.49
C GLU A 527 -15.66 -39.31 26.23
N PHE A 528 -14.71 -40.19 26.57
CA PHE A 528 -13.28 -40.01 26.32
C PHE A 528 -12.71 -41.23 25.61
N LEU A 529 -11.71 -40.98 24.76
CA LEU A 529 -10.94 -42.02 24.08
C LEU A 529 -9.49 -41.94 24.54
N VAL A 530 -8.95 -43.10 24.93
CA VAL A 530 -7.53 -43.27 25.21
C VAL A 530 -6.92 -44.18 24.14
N ILE A 531 -5.85 -43.72 23.50
CA ILE A 531 -5.10 -44.44 22.48
C ILE A 531 -3.80 -44.92 23.11
N LEU A 532 -3.53 -46.23 23.01
CA LEU A 532 -2.42 -46.92 23.66
C LEU A 532 -1.53 -47.60 22.59
N PRO A 533 -0.55 -46.87 22.02
CA PRO A 533 0.44 -47.47 21.13
C PRO A 533 1.27 -48.54 21.85
N TYR A 534 1.75 -49.53 21.10
CA TYR A 534 2.61 -50.62 21.59
C TYR A 534 2.07 -51.34 22.82
N THR A 535 0.74 -51.44 22.92
CA THR A 535 0.04 -51.99 24.07
C THR A 535 -0.92 -53.07 23.60
N ASN A 536 -0.70 -54.31 24.06
CA ASN A 536 -1.56 -55.43 23.72
C ASN A 536 -2.85 -55.42 24.59
N SER A 537 -3.76 -56.32 24.27
CA SER A 537 -5.07 -56.43 24.91
C SER A 537 -5.01 -56.59 26.43
N SER A 538 -4.15 -57.48 26.95
CA SER A 538 -4.07 -57.70 28.41
C SER A 538 -3.51 -56.48 29.14
N GLN A 539 -2.54 -55.79 28.56
CA GLN A 539 -1.99 -54.54 29.10
C GLN A 539 -3.01 -53.39 29.05
N ALA A 540 -3.77 -53.28 27.96
CA ALA A 540 -4.82 -52.27 27.83
C ALA A 540 -5.90 -52.42 28.90
N ARG A 541 -6.29 -53.66 29.24
CA ARG A 541 -7.22 -53.93 30.34
C ARG A 541 -6.65 -53.49 31.70
N ILE A 542 -5.36 -53.68 31.94
CA ILE A 542 -4.69 -53.21 33.18
C ILE A 542 -4.74 -51.68 33.26
N VAL A 543 -4.48 -50.98 32.14
CA VAL A 543 -4.58 -49.51 32.09
C VAL A 543 -6.02 -49.08 32.35
N ALA A 544 -7.01 -49.71 31.71
CA ALA A 544 -8.42 -49.40 31.94
C ALA A 544 -8.84 -49.60 33.41
N GLU A 545 -8.38 -50.66 34.08
CA GLU A 545 -8.69 -50.91 35.50
C GLU A 545 -8.04 -49.88 36.42
N LYS A 546 -6.80 -49.50 36.11
CA LYS A 546 -6.14 -48.39 36.81
C LYS A 546 -6.94 -47.09 36.68
N LEU A 547 -7.42 -46.77 35.48
CA LEU A 547 -8.23 -45.56 35.24
C LEU A 547 -9.59 -45.63 35.96
N ARG A 548 -10.27 -46.79 35.91
CA ARG A 548 -11.56 -47.01 36.59
C ARG A 548 -11.44 -46.79 38.10
N ILE A 549 -10.47 -47.45 38.74
CA ILE A 549 -10.22 -47.30 40.18
C ILE A 549 -9.85 -45.86 40.55
N ALA A 550 -9.03 -45.20 39.73
CA ALA A 550 -8.60 -43.83 39.99
C ALA A 550 -9.76 -42.83 39.95
N ILE A 551 -10.74 -43.02 39.05
CA ILE A 551 -11.95 -42.21 39.00
C ILE A 551 -12.86 -42.53 40.18
N GLU A 552 -13.16 -43.80 40.43
CA GLU A 552 -14.05 -44.24 41.52
C GLU A 552 -13.55 -43.77 42.90
N SER A 553 -12.23 -43.74 43.11
CA SER A 553 -11.62 -43.36 44.39
C SER A 553 -11.46 -41.84 44.57
N ALA A 554 -11.74 -41.04 43.53
CA ALA A 554 -11.51 -39.61 43.56
C ALA A 554 -12.67 -38.86 44.22
N VAL A 555 -12.35 -37.76 44.90
CA VAL A 555 -13.35 -36.85 45.48
C VAL A 555 -13.69 -35.78 44.44
N PHE A 556 -14.95 -35.80 43.99
CA PHE A 556 -15.52 -34.82 43.08
C PHE A 556 -16.32 -33.74 43.85
N PRO A 557 -16.64 -32.57 43.25
CA PRO A 557 -17.37 -31.49 43.90
C PRO A 557 -18.89 -31.76 44.01
N ILE A 558 -19.24 -33.01 44.30
CA ILE A 558 -20.62 -33.49 44.48
C ILE A 558 -20.66 -34.49 45.64
N ASP A 559 -21.82 -34.62 46.27
CA ASP A 559 -22.06 -35.58 47.36
C ASP A 559 -22.43 -36.98 46.83
N ASP A 560 -21.76 -37.43 45.77
CA ASP A 560 -21.98 -38.75 45.14
C ASP A 560 -20.68 -39.29 44.53
N THR A 561 -20.61 -40.62 44.33
CA THR A 561 -19.46 -41.27 43.69
C THR A 561 -19.59 -41.21 42.17
N VAL A 562 -18.58 -40.65 41.51
CA VAL A 562 -18.50 -40.66 40.04
C VAL A 562 -17.82 -41.94 39.59
N THR A 563 -18.44 -42.64 38.65
CA THR A 563 -17.89 -43.87 38.06
C THR A 563 -17.88 -43.77 36.54
N CYS A 564 -17.08 -44.61 35.88
CA CYS A 564 -17.04 -44.70 34.43
C CYS A 564 -17.14 -46.17 33.99
N SER A 565 -17.79 -46.37 32.85
CA SER A 565 -17.77 -47.65 32.12
C SER A 565 -16.71 -47.59 31.02
N PHE A 566 -16.05 -48.72 30.75
CA PHE A 566 -14.91 -48.79 29.83
C PHE A 566 -15.09 -49.93 28.81
N GLY A 567 -15.00 -49.59 27.53
CA GLY A 567 -14.86 -50.52 26.42
C GLY A 567 -13.41 -50.58 25.94
N VAL A 568 -12.80 -51.77 26.02
CA VAL A 568 -11.39 -51.98 25.66
C VAL A 568 -11.31 -52.90 24.45
N THR A 569 -10.46 -52.52 23.49
CA THR A 569 -10.21 -53.34 22.31
C THR A 569 -8.79 -53.14 21.81
N SER A 570 -8.25 -54.15 21.12
CA SER A 570 -6.94 -54.10 20.46
C SER A 570 -7.08 -54.30 18.97
N TYR A 571 -6.18 -53.68 18.20
CA TYR A 571 -6.13 -53.82 16.76
C TYR A 571 -5.95 -55.29 16.36
N LEU A 572 -6.88 -55.79 15.55
CA LEU A 572 -6.86 -57.10 14.94
C LEU A 572 -6.47 -56.91 13.48
N GLY A 573 -5.27 -57.39 13.10
CA GLY A 573 -4.70 -57.19 11.78
C GLY A 573 -5.70 -57.33 10.63
N GLY A 574 -5.80 -56.29 9.79
CA GLY A 574 -6.66 -56.27 8.60
C GLY A 574 -7.98 -55.50 8.76
N GLU A 575 -8.36 -55.08 9.97
CA GLU A 575 -9.56 -54.25 10.20
C GLU A 575 -9.29 -52.76 9.95
N ASP A 576 -10.33 -51.98 9.63
CA ASP A 576 -10.23 -50.52 9.47
C ASP A 576 -10.45 -49.74 10.78
N LEU A 577 -10.28 -48.41 10.71
CA LEU A 577 -10.46 -47.52 11.86
C LEU A 577 -11.87 -47.60 12.44
N LYS A 578 -12.89 -47.71 11.57
CA LYS A 578 -14.30 -47.75 11.97
C LYS A 578 -14.61 -49.05 12.68
N ASP A 579 -14.05 -50.16 12.22
CA ASP A 579 -14.18 -51.47 12.86
C ASP A 579 -13.61 -51.45 14.29
N LEU A 580 -12.40 -50.91 14.45
CA LEU A 580 -11.75 -50.79 15.77
C LEU A 580 -12.58 -49.94 16.74
N ILE A 581 -13.03 -48.76 16.31
CA ILE A 581 -13.89 -47.87 17.14
C ILE A 581 -15.21 -48.55 17.47
N LYS A 582 -15.85 -49.21 16.50
CA LYS A 582 -17.11 -49.91 16.70
C LYS A 582 -16.98 -51.02 17.74
N ARG A 583 -15.88 -51.77 17.75
CA ARG A 583 -15.63 -52.79 18.79
C ARG A 583 -15.45 -52.17 20.17
N ALA A 584 -14.81 -51.01 20.26
CA ALA A 584 -14.70 -50.26 21.53
C ALA A 584 -16.09 -49.81 22.03
N ASP A 585 -16.94 -49.31 21.13
CA ASP A 585 -18.31 -48.88 21.43
C ASP A 585 -19.19 -50.06 21.86
N ASP A 586 -19.15 -51.18 21.14
CA ASP A 586 -19.85 -52.42 21.50
C ASP A 586 -19.41 -52.94 22.88
N ALA A 587 -18.12 -52.82 23.20
CA ALA A 587 -17.59 -53.18 24.52
C ALA A 587 -18.10 -52.22 25.61
N LEU A 588 -18.05 -50.92 25.37
CA LEU A 588 -18.54 -49.90 26.30
C LEU A 588 -20.05 -50.05 26.55
N TYR A 589 -20.83 -50.30 25.50
CA TYR A 589 -22.25 -50.55 25.60
C TYR A 589 -22.56 -51.78 26.48
N LYS A 590 -21.80 -52.87 26.31
CA LYS A 590 -21.90 -54.05 27.18
C LYS A 590 -21.55 -53.71 28.63
N ALA A 591 -20.49 -52.93 28.88
CA ALA A 591 -20.12 -52.51 30.23
C ALA A 591 -21.26 -51.73 30.91
N LYS A 592 -21.89 -50.80 30.19
CA LYS A 592 -23.05 -50.04 30.69
C LYS A 592 -24.26 -50.93 31.01
N ARG A 593 -24.53 -51.95 30.20
CA ARG A 593 -25.68 -52.87 30.42
C ARG A 593 -25.44 -53.90 31.52
N SER A 594 -24.19 -54.24 31.79
CA SER A 594 -23.81 -55.22 32.80
C SER A 594 -23.74 -54.65 34.23
N GLY A 595 -24.24 -53.42 34.45
CA GLY A 595 -24.25 -52.78 35.77
C GLY A 595 -23.31 -51.60 35.95
N ARG A 596 -22.69 -51.09 34.86
CA ARG A 596 -21.79 -49.91 34.88
C ARG A 596 -20.53 -50.11 35.73
N ASN A 597 -19.70 -49.08 35.89
CA ASN A 597 -18.46 -49.09 36.67
C ASN A 597 -17.60 -50.34 36.43
N GLN A 598 -17.40 -50.70 35.17
CA GLN A 598 -16.73 -51.95 34.80
C GLN A 598 -16.06 -51.87 33.44
N ILE A 599 -15.24 -52.89 33.18
CA ILE A 599 -14.48 -53.02 31.94
C ILE A 599 -14.95 -54.24 31.18
N VAL A 600 -15.44 -54.01 29.97
CA VAL A 600 -15.64 -55.06 28.98
C VAL A 600 -14.55 -54.94 27.92
N GLN A 601 -13.99 -56.10 27.57
CA GLN A 601 -12.96 -56.24 26.56
C GLN A 601 -13.48 -57.18 25.47
N ILE A 602 -13.25 -56.82 24.20
CA ILE A 602 -13.67 -57.59 23.02
C ILE A 602 -12.46 -57.93 22.15
#